data_AF-A0AAE1DGR8-F1
#
_entry.id   AF-A0AAE1DGR8-F1
#
_cell.length_a   1.000
_cell.length_b   1.000
_cell.length_c   1.000
_cell.angle_alpha   90.00
_cell.angle_beta   90.00
_cell.angle_gamma   90.00
#
_symmetry.space_group_name_H-M   'P 1'
#
loop_
_entity.id
_entity.type
_entity.pdbx_description
1 polymer ?
#
loop_
_entity_poly.entity_id
_entity_poly.type
_entity_poly.pdbx_seq_one_letter_code
_entity_poly.pdbx_strand_id
1 'polypeptide(L)'
;MDIVGRILGNDDLRQWEMNVDSIFLHSDFVSKSPYSDDLALIKLSHPVPNSTTVQPITLPSTTSSKFPSLGQLCVTKGWGCTELG
;
A
#
# COMPACT_ATOMS: atom_id res chain seq x y z
N MET A 1 -19.83 -18.74 -15.51
CA MET A 1 -20.64 -17.56 -15.11
C MET A 1 -19.65 -16.52 -14.66
N ASP A 2 -19.25 -15.68 -15.61
CA ASP A 2 -18.22 -14.68 -15.44
C ASP A 2 -18.82 -13.46 -14.75
N ILE A 3 -18.42 -13.23 -13.50
CA ILE A 3 -18.74 -11.97 -12.82
C ILE A 3 -17.74 -10.94 -13.33
N VAL A 4 -18.15 -10.17 -14.34
CA VAL A 4 -17.41 -9.02 -14.86
C VAL A 4 -17.69 -7.81 -13.96
N GLY A 5 -17.14 -7.84 -12.74
CA GLY A 5 -17.19 -6.72 -11.79
C GLY A 5 -18.55 -6.46 -11.13
N ARG A 6 -18.52 -6.26 -9.81
CA ARG A 6 -19.67 -5.75 -9.04
C ARG A 6 -19.46 -4.26 -8.84
N ILE A 7 -20.33 -3.44 -9.41
CA ILE A 7 -20.38 -2.00 -9.10
C ILE A 7 -20.89 -1.89 -7.66
N LEU A 8 -20.01 -1.50 -6.74
CA LEU A 8 -20.39 -1.19 -5.36
C LEU A 8 -21.02 0.20 -5.36
N GLY A 9 -22.21 0.34 -4.76
CA GLY A 9 -22.88 1.62 -4.63
C GLY A 9 -22.06 2.58 -3.78
N ASN A 10 -22.28 3.89 -3.95
CA ASN A 10 -21.56 4.91 -3.20
C ASN A 10 -21.74 4.77 -1.66
N ASP A 11 -22.85 4.18 -1.23
CA ASP A 11 -23.16 3.89 0.18
C ASP A 11 -22.44 2.65 0.74
N ASP A 12 -21.90 1.78 -0.13
CA ASP A 12 -21.21 0.54 0.27
C ASP A 12 -19.70 0.78 0.50
N LEU A 13 -19.13 1.86 -0.02
CA LEU A 13 -17.72 2.20 0.13
C LEU A 13 -17.52 3.14 1.32
N ARG A 14 -17.13 2.59 2.46
CA ARG A 14 -16.69 3.40 3.60
C ARG A 14 -15.30 3.99 3.31
N GLN A 15 -15.26 5.26 2.94
CA GLN A 15 -14.04 6.06 2.91
C GLN A 15 -13.69 6.55 4.31
N TRP A 16 -12.41 6.52 4.65
CA TRP A 16 -11.89 7.07 5.91
C TRP A 16 -10.93 8.21 5.59
N GLU A 17 -11.28 9.42 6.00
CA GLU A 17 -10.39 10.56 5.96
C GLU A 17 -9.66 10.69 7.30
N MET A 18 -8.33 10.74 7.24
CA MET A 18 -7.50 10.69 8.44
C MET A 18 -6.40 11.75 8.37
N ASN A 19 -6.23 12.47 9.48
CA ASN A 19 -5.13 13.43 9.60
C ASN A 19 -3.81 12.69 9.83
N VAL A 20 -2.77 13.18 9.17
CA VAL A 20 -1.38 12.76 9.39
C VAL A 20 -0.84 13.46 10.63
N ASP A 21 -0.25 12.68 11.54
CA ASP A 21 0.47 13.20 12.72
C ASP A 21 1.91 13.56 12.33
N SER A 22 2.60 12.64 11.67
CA SER A 22 3.99 12.82 11.27
C SER A 22 4.37 11.94 10.09
N ILE A 23 5.41 12.38 9.36
CA ILE A 23 6.01 11.67 8.23
C ILE A 23 7.49 11.42 8.58
N PHE A 24 7.93 10.17 8.44
CA PHE A 24 9.30 9.74 8.67
C PHE A 24 9.90 9.27 7.35
N LEU A 25 10.79 10.05 6.77
CA LEU A 25 11.56 9.65 5.59
C LEU A 25 12.68 8.69 6.02
N HIS A 26 13.06 7.76 5.14
CA HIS A 26 14.28 6.99 5.34
C HIS A 26 15.48 7.94 5.50
N SER A 27 16.36 7.71 6.47
CA SER A 27 17.48 8.61 6.78
C SER A 27 18.42 8.83 5.60
N ASP A 28 18.53 7.80 4.76
CA ASP A 28 19.48 7.76 3.64
C ASP A 28 18.82 8.16 2.31
N PHE A 29 17.53 8.51 2.30
CA PHE A 29 16.85 8.99 1.10
C PHE A 29 17.47 10.30 0.61
N VAL A 30 17.90 10.32 -0.66
CA VAL A 30 18.46 11.51 -1.31
C VAL A 30 17.62 11.86 -2.53
N SER A 31 17.00 13.05 -2.52
CA SER A 31 16.11 13.50 -3.60
C SER A 31 16.75 13.57 -5.00
N LYS A 32 18.08 13.73 -5.06
CA LYS A 32 18.85 13.71 -6.31
C LYS A 32 19.05 12.31 -6.91
N SER A 33 18.85 11.26 -6.11
CA SER A 33 18.90 9.86 -6.50
C SER A 33 17.61 9.17 -6.03
N PRO A 34 16.47 9.48 -6.66
CA PRO A 34 15.14 9.26 -6.08
C PRO A 34 14.76 7.78 -5.90
N TYR A 35 15.53 6.85 -6.46
CA TYR A 35 15.23 5.42 -6.40
C TYR A 35 15.99 4.68 -5.29
N SER A 36 16.99 5.31 -4.66
CA SER A 36 17.70 4.72 -3.51
C SER A 36 16.94 5.05 -2.25
N ASP A 37 16.71 4.03 -1.42
CA ASP A 37 16.10 4.18 -0.10
C ASP A 37 14.73 4.88 -0.17
N ASP A 38 13.99 4.63 -1.26
CA ASP A 38 12.67 5.18 -1.54
C ASP A 38 11.60 4.52 -0.66
N LEU A 39 11.59 4.91 0.61
CA LEU A 39 10.67 4.42 1.63
C LEU A 39 10.38 5.52 2.67
N ALA A 40 9.13 5.61 3.10
CA ALA A 40 8.72 6.47 4.20
C ALA A 40 7.64 5.79 5.05
N LEU A 41 7.57 6.18 6.33
CA LEU A 41 6.48 5.81 7.23
C LEU A 41 5.61 7.03 7.51
N ILE A 42 4.29 6.83 7.54
CA ILE A 42 3.32 7.85 7.90
C ILE A 42 2.61 7.41 9.17
N LYS A 43 2.69 8.22 10.22
CA LYS A 43 1.92 8.01 11.43
C LYS A 43 0.61 8.79 11.34
N LEU A 44 -0.50 8.09 11.49
CA LEU A 44 -1.83 8.67 11.53
C LEU A 44 -2.08 9.25 12.93
N SER A 45 -2.83 10.35 12.97
CA SER A 45 -3.26 11.00 14.23
C SER A 45 -4.06 10.09 15.14
N HIS A 46 -4.80 9.14 14.57
CA HIS A 46 -5.60 8.15 15.30
C HIS A 46 -5.49 6.78 14.61
N PRO A 47 -5.64 5.67 15.36
CA PRO A 47 -5.67 4.33 14.78
C PRO A 47 -6.81 4.15 13.78
N VAL A 48 -6.57 3.36 12.72
CA VAL A 48 -7.62 2.98 11.78
C VAL A 48 -8.51 1.90 12.37
N PRO A 49 -9.85 1.98 12.23
CA PRO A 49 -10.73 0.94 12.71
C PRO A 49 -10.47 -0.38 11.99
N ASN A 50 -10.27 -1.44 12.76
CA ASN A 50 -10.19 -2.79 12.22
C ASN A 50 -11.55 -3.18 11.63
N SER A 51 -11.58 -3.58 10.36
CA SER A 51 -12.81 -3.95 9.68
C SER A 51 -12.58 -5.04 8.63
N THR A 52 -13.64 -5.48 7.97
CA THR A 52 -13.54 -6.44 6.86
C THR A 52 -12.86 -5.84 5.62
N THR A 53 -12.84 -4.52 5.49
CA THR A 53 -12.27 -3.80 4.33
C THR A 53 -10.96 -3.10 4.64
N VAL A 54 -10.58 -2.98 5.92
CA VAL A 54 -9.33 -2.37 6.37
C VAL A 54 -8.58 -3.34 7.27
N GLN A 55 -7.48 -3.88 6.74
CA GLN A 55 -6.60 -4.81 7.45
C GLN A 55 -5.13 -4.53 7.13
N PRO A 56 -4.21 -4.72 8.08
CA PRO A 56 -2.79 -4.55 7.84
C PRO A 56 -2.23 -5.67 6.96
N ILE A 57 -1.18 -5.35 6.19
CA ILE A 57 -0.35 -6.36 5.53
C ILE A 57 0.80 -6.78 6.46
N THR A 58 1.19 -8.05 6.40
CA THR A 58 2.34 -8.55 7.17
C THR A 58 3.64 -8.10 6.54
N LEU A 59 4.58 -7.64 7.37
CA LEU A 59 5.94 -7.35 6.93
C LEU A 59 6.75 -8.65 6.79
N PRO A 60 7.73 -8.70 5.88
CA PRO A 60 8.69 -9.79 5.82
C PRO A 60 9.43 -9.95 7.16
N SER A 61 9.66 -11.20 7.58
CA SER A 61 10.54 -11.53 8.71
C SER A 61 11.96 -11.00 8.50
N THR A 62 12.56 -10.40 9.52
CA THR A 62 13.94 -9.89 9.47
C THR A 62 15.00 -10.98 9.43
N THR A 63 14.68 -12.20 9.86
CA THR A 63 15.65 -13.29 10.03
C THR A 63 15.53 -14.40 9.00
N SER A 64 14.37 -14.53 8.37
CA SER A 64 14.05 -15.68 7.51
C SER A 64 13.50 -15.32 6.14
N SER A 65 13.31 -14.03 5.86
CA SER A 65 12.80 -13.62 4.55
C SER A 65 13.89 -13.71 3.49
N LYS A 66 13.48 -14.21 2.33
CA LYS A 66 14.25 -14.16 1.10
C LYS A 66 13.47 -13.33 0.10
N PHE A 67 14.17 -12.65 -0.78
CA PHE A 67 13.53 -12.04 -1.94
C PHE A 67 12.79 -13.12 -2.74
N PRO A 68 11.65 -12.76 -3.38
CA PRO A 68 10.94 -13.67 -4.27
C PRO A 68 11.89 -14.30 -5.29
N SER A 69 11.69 -15.58 -5.57
CA SER A 69 12.50 -16.28 -6.57
C SER A 69 12.20 -15.78 -7.97
N LEU A 70 13.15 -15.95 -8.90
CA LEU A 70 12.89 -15.64 -10.31
C LEU A 70 11.68 -16.45 -10.82
N GLY A 71 10.74 -15.78 -11.48
CA GLY A 71 9.49 -16.39 -11.94
C GLY A 71 8.41 -16.57 -10.87
N GLN A 72 8.66 -16.17 -9.62
CA GLN A 72 7.64 -16.19 -8.57
C GLN A 72 6.56 -15.15 -8.86
N LEU A 73 5.30 -15.60 -8.85
CA LEU A 73 4.15 -14.71 -9.04
C LEU A 73 4.05 -13.72 -7.88
N CYS A 74 3.96 -12.44 -8.21
CA CYS A 74 3.75 -11.34 -7.29
C CYS A 74 2.49 -10.56 -7.70
N VAL A 75 1.85 -9.91 -6.74
CA VAL A 75 0.63 -9.12 -6.98
C VAL A 75 0.89 -7.66 -6.58
N THR A 76 0.60 -6.74 -7.49
CA THR A 76 0.55 -5.30 -7.21
C THR A 76 -0.90 -4.80 -7.35
N LYS A 77 -1.26 -3.77 -6.59
CA LYS A 77 -2.60 -3.15 -6.63
C LYS A 77 -2.46 -1.65 -6.52
N GLY A 78 -3.28 -0.90 -7.26
CA GLY A 78 -3.32 0.55 -7.24
C GLY A 78 -4.33 1.11 -8.24
N TRP A 79 -4.48 2.43 -8.26
CA TRP A 79 -5.39 3.17 -9.15
C TRP A 79 -4.62 4.00 -10.20
N GLY A 80 -3.42 3.55 -10.59
CA GLY A 80 -2.60 4.22 -11.60
C GLY A 80 -3.14 4.05 -13.02
N CYS A 81 -2.50 4.71 -14.00
CA CYS A 81 -2.87 4.62 -15.41
C CYS A 81 -2.87 3.17 -15.92
N THR A 82 -3.92 2.78 -16.64
CA THR A 82 -4.09 1.43 -17.21
C THR A 82 -3.55 1.29 -18.63
N GLU A 83 -3.27 2.41 -19.28
CA GLU A 83 -2.72 2.48 -20.63
C GLU A 83 -1.74 3.65 -20.75
N LEU A 84 -0.85 3.55 -21.74
CA LEU A 84 -0.02 4.67 -22.16
C LEU A 84 -0.93 5.67 -22.88
N GLY A 85 -0.90 6.93 -22.46
CA GLY A 85 -1.60 8.02 -23.16
C GLY A 85 -1.02 8.32 -24.53
#